data_AF-A0A6J6CYV8-F1
#
_entry.id   AF-A0A6J6CYV8-F1
#
_cell.length_a   1.000
_cell.length_b   1.000
_cell.length_c   1.000
_cell.angle_alpha   90.00
_cell.angle_beta   90.00
_cell.angle_gamma   90.00
#
_symmetry.space_group_name_H-M   'P 1'
#
loop_
_entity.id
_entity.type
_entity.pdbx_description
1 polymer ?
#
loop_
_entity_poly.entity_id
_entity_poly.type
_entity_poly.pdbx_seq_one_letter_code
_entity_poly.pdbx_strand_id
1 'polypeptide(L)'
;MEAYQPQYEGSPNPVAIVGVHLAKKGLSGAIACDFKRISRKKAAFKALKDAFKADYGVDFETASSSTGKEPCVLAKFDDGSTAMLLDARDLALVDGDMKKFDKNLRAKMLFFF
;
A
#
# COMPACT_ATOMS: atom_id res chain seq x y z
N MET A 1 23.06 28.99 -2.98
CA MET A 1 22.72 27.56 -2.81
C MET A 1 21.20 27.49 -2.87
N GLU A 2 20.67 27.06 -4.01
CA GLU A 2 19.23 26.92 -4.20
C GLU A 2 18.74 25.79 -3.28
N ALA A 3 17.77 26.09 -2.42
CA ALA A 3 17.21 25.09 -1.52
C ALA A 3 16.54 24.01 -2.38
N TYR A 4 16.95 22.76 -2.20
CA TYR A 4 16.29 21.60 -2.80
C TYR A 4 14.82 21.60 -2.32
N GLN A 5 13.92 22.05 -3.20
CA GLN A 5 12.49 21.92 -2.96
C GLN A 5 12.12 20.47 -3.29
N PRO A 6 11.63 19.68 -2.32
CA PRO A 6 11.16 18.34 -2.62
C PRO A 6 10.05 18.45 -3.67
N GLN A 7 10.15 17.67 -4.76
CA GLN A 7 9.25 17.67 -5.93
C GLN A 7 7.82 17.15 -5.63
N TYR A 8 7.34 17.27 -4.39
CA TYR A 8 5.99 16.90 -4.01
C TYR A 8 5.28 18.16 -3.51
N GLU A 9 4.59 18.86 -4.43
CA GLU A 9 3.59 19.91 -4.13
C GLU A 9 2.30 19.35 -3.50
N GLY A 10 2.30 18.07 -3.10
CA GLY A 10 1.19 17.41 -2.43
C GLY A 10 1.31 17.50 -0.91
N SER A 11 0.17 17.54 -0.24
CA SER A 11 0.04 17.57 1.22
C SER A 11 1.00 16.56 1.87
N PRO A 12 1.81 16.94 2.88
CA PRO A 12 2.89 16.08 3.40
C PRO A 12 2.35 14.79 4.05
N ASN A 13 1.08 14.79 4.45
CA ASN A 13 0.48 13.67 5.15
C ASN A 13 -0.44 12.88 4.21
N PRO A 14 -0.21 11.57 4.02
CA PRO A 14 -1.16 10.74 3.30
C PRO A 14 -2.48 10.66 4.07
N VAL A 15 -3.60 10.71 3.35
CA VAL A 15 -4.96 10.62 3.91
C VAL A 15 -5.51 9.20 3.85
N ALA A 16 -5.01 8.39 2.91
CA ALA A 16 -5.42 6.99 2.76
C ALA A 16 -4.31 6.11 2.21
N ILE A 17 -4.43 4.80 2.44
CA ILE A 17 -3.61 3.75 1.86
C ILE A 17 -4.47 2.93 0.92
N VAL A 18 -4.11 2.90 -0.35
CA VAL A 18 -4.82 2.20 -1.42
C VAL A 18 -4.08 0.92 -1.77
N GLY A 19 -4.65 -0.21 -1.40
CA GLY A 19 -4.14 -1.51 -1.81
C GLY A 19 -4.72 -1.96 -3.14
N VAL A 20 -3.87 -2.06 -4.17
CA VAL A 20 -4.26 -2.45 -5.53
C VAL A 20 -4.03 -3.95 -5.72
N HIS A 21 -5.06 -4.68 -6.10
CA HIS A 21 -4.93 -6.08 -6.50
C HIS A 21 -5.24 -6.30 -7.99
N LEU A 22 -4.56 -7.26 -8.62
CA LEU A 22 -4.89 -7.69 -9.97
C LEU A 22 -6.27 -8.35 -10.02
N ALA A 23 -7.07 -7.98 -11.03
CA ALA A 23 -8.41 -8.52 -11.24
C ALA A 23 -8.40 -9.92 -11.89
N LYS A 24 -7.45 -10.21 -12.79
CA LYS A 24 -7.40 -11.49 -13.55
C LYS A 24 -6.45 -12.52 -12.92
N LYS A 25 -6.98 -13.72 -12.64
CA LYS A 25 -6.21 -14.98 -12.55
C LYS A 25 -5.67 -15.26 -13.96
N GLY A 26 -4.40 -15.00 -14.27
CA GLY A 26 -3.96 -15.28 -15.64
C GLY A 26 -2.51 -15.04 -16.02
N LEU A 27 -1.67 -14.40 -15.20
CA LEU A 27 -0.23 -14.44 -15.45
C LEU A 27 0.33 -15.70 -14.77
N SER A 28 0.47 -16.79 -15.53
CA SER A 28 1.03 -18.10 -15.13
C SER A 28 2.53 -18.07 -14.77
N GLY A 29 3.00 -16.95 -14.22
CA GLY A 29 4.35 -16.75 -13.68
C GLY A 29 4.40 -15.72 -12.54
N ALA A 30 3.27 -15.10 -12.18
CA ALA A 30 3.20 -14.23 -11.01
C ALA A 30 2.97 -15.09 -9.77
N ILE A 31 4.03 -15.25 -8.97
CA ILE A 31 3.95 -15.59 -7.56
C ILE A 31 2.82 -14.72 -6.95
N ALA A 32 1.76 -15.38 -6.51
CA ALA A 32 0.41 -14.87 -6.64
C ALA A 32 0.04 -13.79 -5.61
N CYS A 33 -0.11 -12.54 -6.06
CA CYS A 33 -1.04 -11.56 -5.48
C CYS A 33 -1.09 -11.52 -3.94
N ASP A 34 0.03 -11.25 -3.28
CA ASP A 34 0.08 -11.24 -1.81
C ASP A 34 -0.90 -10.27 -1.16
N PHE A 35 -1.17 -9.12 -1.79
CA PHE A 35 -2.18 -8.20 -1.28
C PHE A 35 -3.58 -8.83 -1.23
N LYS A 36 -3.94 -9.70 -2.18
CA LYS A 36 -5.23 -10.42 -2.17
C LYS A 36 -5.29 -11.48 -1.07
N ARG A 37 -4.16 -12.11 -0.73
CA ARG A 37 -4.05 -13.05 0.40
C ARG A 37 -4.18 -12.33 1.73
N ILE A 38 -3.60 -11.13 1.84
CA ILE A 38 -3.68 -10.26 3.00
C ILE A 38 -5.11 -9.72 3.19
N SER A 39 -5.71 -9.14 2.15
CA SER A 39 -7.06 -8.57 2.22
C SER A 39 -8.16 -9.61 2.46
N ARG A 40 -7.93 -10.89 2.10
CA ARG A 40 -8.82 -12.00 2.44
C ARG A 40 -8.84 -12.34 3.93
N LYS A 41 -7.80 -12.02 4.70
CA LYS A 41 -7.76 -12.21 6.15
C LYS A 41 -8.56 -11.10 6.84
N LYS A 42 -9.87 -11.03 6.60
CA LYS A 42 -10.75 -9.91 6.98
C LYS A 42 -10.57 -9.41 8.41
N ALA A 43 -10.45 -10.29 9.40
CA ALA A 43 -10.25 -9.92 10.80
C ALA A 43 -8.89 -9.23 11.04
N ALA A 44 -7.81 -9.85 10.54
CA ALA A 44 -6.46 -9.29 10.67
C ALA A 44 -6.30 -8.00 9.88
N PHE A 45 -6.86 -7.96 8.66
CA PHE A 45 -6.86 -6.76 7.82
C PHE A 45 -7.64 -5.63 8.48
N LYS A 46 -8.82 -5.91 9.06
CA LYS A 46 -9.57 -4.91 9.83
C LYS A 46 -8.77 -4.39 11.01
N ALA A 47 -8.13 -5.27 11.79
CA ALA A 47 -7.29 -4.85 12.91
C ALA A 47 -6.13 -3.94 12.45
N LEU A 48 -5.52 -4.23 11.30
CA LEU A 48 -4.50 -3.37 10.70
C LEU A 48 -5.08 -2.02 10.27
N LYS A 49 -6.26 -2.00 9.63
CA LYS A 49 -6.94 -0.74 9.27
C LYS A 49 -7.22 0.12 10.49
N ASP A 50 -7.76 -0.48 11.54
CA ASP A 50 -8.10 0.22 12.78
C ASP A 50 -6.82 0.75 13.46
N ALA A 51 -5.74 -0.04 13.48
CA ALA A 51 -4.45 0.39 14.02
C ALA A 51 -3.84 1.57 13.25
N PHE A 52 -3.85 1.52 11.91
CA PHE A 52 -3.27 2.61 11.11
C PHE A 52 -4.11 3.87 11.15
N LYS A 53 -5.43 3.74 11.28
CA LYS A 53 -6.31 4.89 11.52
C LYS A 53 -6.05 5.52 12.88
N ALA A 54 -5.78 4.73 13.92
CA ALA A 54 -5.44 5.23 15.24
C ALA A 54 -4.02 5.85 15.31
N ASP A 55 -3.03 5.20 14.68
CA ASP A 55 -1.62 5.60 14.75
C ASP A 55 -1.29 6.77 13.82
N TYR A 56 -1.85 6.78 12.60
CA TYR A 56 -1.48 7.71 11.53
C TYR A 56 -2.66 8.52 10.98
N GLY A 57 -3.89 8.27 11.42
CA GLY A 57 -5.09 8.96 10.90
C GLY A 57 -5.45 8.59 9.46
N VAL A 58 -4.87 7.52 8.90
CA VAL A 58 -5.06 7.14 7.49
C VAL A 58 -6.15 6.09 7.32
N ASP A 59 -7.00 6.27 6.31
CA ASP A 59 -7.98 5.27 5.92
C ASP A 59 -7.38 4.22 4.96
N PHE A 60 -8.01 3.06 4.83
CA PHE A 60 -7.54 1.98 3.96
C PHE A 60 -8.58 1.64 2.90
N GLU A 61 -8.21 1.82 1.65
CA GLU A 61 -9.01 1.53 0.47
C GLU A 61 -8.44 0.32 -0.27
N THR A 62 -9.29 -0.48 -0.91
CA THR A 62 -8.85 -1.57 -1.77
C THR A 62 -9.38 -1.34 -3.18
N ALA A 63 -8.47 -1.28 -4.15
CA ALA A 63 -8.81 -1.11 -5.56
C ALA A 63 -8.42 -2.35 -6.36
N SER A 64 -9.15 -2.63 -7.43
CA SER A 64 -8.84 -3.71 -8.35
C SER A 64 -8.34 -3.14 -9.68
N SER A 65 -7.17 -3.56 -10.15
CA SER A 65 -6.64 -3.17 -11.46
C SER A 65 -6.90 -4.26 -12.49
N SER A 66 -7.58 -3.90 -13.58
CA SER A 66 -7.89 -4.78 -14.71
C SER A 66 -6.82 -4.74 -15.82
N THR A 67 -5.89 -3.77 -15.78
CA THR A 67 -4.95 -3.47 -16.86
C THR A 67 -3.58 -4.13 -16.72
N GLY A 68 -3.41 -5.07 -15.78
CA GLY A 68 -2.13 -5.77 -15.60
C GLY A 68 -1.07 -4.94 -14.86
N LYS A 69 -1.42 -3.76 -14.32
CA LYS A 69 -0.55 -3.05 -13.37
C LYS A 69 -0.28 -3.95 -12.17
N GLU A 70 0.99 -4.10 -11.83
CA GLU A 70 1.47 -4.93 -10.74
C GLU A 70 0.71 -4.65 -9.44
N PRO A 71 0.44 -5.68 -8.61
CA PRO A 71 -0.17 -5.46 -7.31
C PRO A 71 0.75 -4.56 -6.50
N CYS A 72 0.22 -3.46 -5.97
CA CYS A 72 0.98 -2.48 -5.22
C CYS A 72 0.13 -1.86 -4.11
N VAL A 73 0.80 -1.32 -3.09
CA VAL A 73 0.17 -0.51 -2.06
C VAL A 73 0.62 0.92 -2.26
N LEU A 74 -0.35 1.83 -2.36
CA LEU A 74 -0.13 3.25 -2.61
C LEU A 74 -0.54 4.07 -1.38
N ALA A 75 0.19 5.13 -1.08
CA ALA A 75 -0.27 6.22 -0.24
C ALA A 75 -1.04 7.21 -1.13
N LYS A 76 -2.23 7.62 -0.71
CA LYS A 76 -3.04 8.66 -1.33
C LYS A 76 -3.01 9.90 -0.46
N PHE A 77 -2.75 11.04 -1.07
CA PHE A 77 -2.67 12.34 -0.42
C PHE A 77 -3.92 13.16 -0.70
N ASP A 78 -4.10 14.23 0.07
CA ASP A 78 -5.28 15.11 0.00
C ASP A 78 -5.42 15.82 -1.36
N ASP A 79 -4.30 16.12 -2.01
CA ASP A 79 -4.22 16.69 -3.36
C ASP A 79 -4.63 15.69 -4.48
N GLY A 80 -4.96 14.45 -4.11
CA GLY A 80 -5.31 13.38 -5.03
C GLY A 80 -4.10 12.67 -5.64
N SER A 81 -2.88 13.09 -5.30
CA SER A 81 -1.66 12.39 -5.70
C SER A 81 -1.57 11.03 -5.01
N THR A 82 -0.87 10.11 -5.66
CA THR A 82 -0.57 8.80 -5.07
C THR A 82 0.91 8.49 -5.17
N ALA A 83 1.51 8.04 -4.08
CA ALA A 83 2.88 7.54 -4.06
C ALA A 83 2.89 6.03 -3.80
N MET A 84 3.83 5.32 -4.39
CA MET A 84 3.96 3.88 -4.18
C MET A 84 4.70 3.59 -2.88
N LEU A 85 4.06 2.84 -1.98
CA LEU A 85 4.65 2.37 -0.73
C LEU A 85 5.29 0.99 -0.90
N LEU A 86 4.54 0.04 -1.47
CA LEU A 86 4.99 -1.33 -1.68
C LEU A 86 4.72 -1.74 -3.12
N ASP A 87 5.76 -2.25 -3.78
CA ASP A 87 5.65 -2.83 -5.11
C ASP A 87 5.34 -4.35 -5.03
N ALA A 88 5.19 -5.00 -6.18
CA ALA A 88 4.95 -6.44 -6.25
C ALA A 88 6.08 -7.28 -5.66
N ARG A 89 7.33 -6.83 -5.71
CA ARG A 89 8.49 -7.52 -5.11
C ARG A 89 8.44 -7.43 -3.59
N ASP A 90 8.20 -6.24 -3.04
CA ASP A 90 7.97 -6.07 -1.61
C ASP A 90 6.83 -6.97 -1.11
N LEU A 91 5.74 -7.04 -1.87
CA LEU A 91 4.61 -7.92 -1.57
C LEU A 91 4.97 -9.41 -1.68
N ALA A 92 5.77 -9.80 -2.68
CA ALA A 92 6.28 -11.17 -2.82
C ALA A 92 7.21 -11.57 -1.65
N LEU A 93 7.99 -10.64 -1.10
CA LEU A 93 8.83 -10.87 0.08
C LEU A 93 8.00 -11.05 1.37
N VAL A 94 6.84 -10.41 1.43
CA VAL A 94 5.88 -10.56 2.53
C VAL A 94 5.18 -11.91 2.49
N ASP A 95 4.99 -12.50 1.30
CA ASP A 95 4.39 -13.83 1.07
C ASP A 95 3.06 -14.06 1.83
N GLY A 96 2.25 -13.00 1.95
CA GLY A 96 0.95 -13.05 2.60
C GLY A 96 1.00 -13.17 4.13
N ASP A 97 2.18 -13.01 4.74
CA ASP A 97 2.34 -12.92 6.19
C ASP A 97 1.93 -11.53 6.70
N MET A 98 0.98 -11.49 7.63
CA MET A 98 0.39 -10.24 8.10
C MET A 98 1.38 -9.42 8.94
N LYS A 99 2.26 -10.09 9.71
CA LYS A 99 3.22 -9.40 10.58
C LYS A 99 4.33 -8.78 9.76
N LYS A 100 4.81 -9.49 8.72
CA LYS A 100 5.76 -8.93 7.76
C LYS A 100 5.15 -7.77 6.98
N PHE A 101 3.90 -7.90 6.56
CA PHE A 101 3.18 -6.83 5.87
C PHE A 101 3.10 -5.56 6.72
N ASP A 102 2.61 -5.68 7.96
CA ASP A 102 2.51 -4.57 8.91
C ASP A 102 3.86 -3.88 9.13
N LYS A 103 4.91 -4.65 9.40
CA LYS A 103 6.27 -4.11 9.59
C LYS A 103 6.80 -3.40 8.36
N ASN A 104 6.65 -4.00 7.18
CA ASN A 104 7.16 -3.41 5.94
C ASN A 104 6.38 -2.12 5.61
N LEU A 105 5.05 -2.14 5.78
CA LEU A 105 4.22 -0.97 5.53
C LEU A 105 4.54 0.17 6.50
N ARG A 106 4.68 -0.11 7.81
CA ARG A 106 5.10 0.89 8.81
C ARG A 106 6.48 1.47 8.47
N ALA A 107 7.43 0.61 8.09
CA ALA A 107 8.78 1.05 7.72
C ALA A 107 8.79 1.97 6.50
N LYS A 108 7.94 1.72 5.50
CA LYS A 108 7.79 2.61 4.33
C LYS A 108 7.07 3.90 4.69
N MET A 109 6.07 3.85 5.57
CA MET A 109 5.35 5.04 6.03
C MET A 109 6.21 6.01 6.83
N LEU A 110 7.27 5.54 7.51
CA LEU A 110 8.25 6.41 8.16
C LEU A 110 8.98 7.36 7.19
N PHE A 111 8.93 7.11 5.88
CA PHE A 111 9.48 8.04 4.89
C PHE A 111 8.50 9.14 4.46
N PHE A 112 7.22 9.01 4.84
CA PHE A 112 6.14 9.92 4.45
C PHE A 112 5.55 10.70 5.63
N PHE A 113 5.97 10.43 6.86
CA PHE A 113 5.60 11.13 8.09
C PHE A 113 6.86 11.48 8.87
#